data_AF-R5WCV1-F1
#
_entry.id   AF-R5WCV1-F1
#
_cell.length_a   1.000
_cell.length_b   1.000
_cell.length_c   1.000
_cell.angle_alpha   90.00
_cell.angle_beta   90.00
_cell.angle_gamma   90.00
#
_symmetry.space_group_name_H-M   'P 1'
#
loop_
_entity.id
_entity.type
_entity.pdbx_description
1 polymer ?
#
loop_
_entity_poly.entity_id
_entity_poly.type
_entity_poly.pdbx_seq_one_letter_code
_entity_poly.pdbx_strand_id
1 'polypeptide(L)'
;MSPKDTPALPTKLVITPQPTNLSVPATHIPAPAAIRKTFKIKRATIRSVLKKKGKKLRYNSNGVRITLDQKTLKEIRKRTKSTVYLTLESTERPVLSAKAKKIVGSRPVYKLSMKDKTGKKITWLKKGKVIIEVRYKPSKTEKKKRYVACRISQKGNAKKIANAHNNIKTKRIKIKTNHLYSFAVGYKA
;
A
#
# COMPACT_ATOMS: atom_id res chain seq x y z
N MET A 1 67.01 57.39 11.23
CA MET A 1 66.01 56.48 11.79
C MET A 1 64.73 57.28 11.98
N SER A 2 63.67 56.83 11.33
CA SER A 2 62.40 57.53 11.04
C SER A 2 61.42 57.55 12.24
N PRO A 3 60.30 58.31 12.18
CA PRO A 3 59.88 59.21 13.26
C PRO A 3 58.79 58.68 14.23
N LYS A 4 58.86 59.32 15.40
CA LYS A 4 57.89 59.75 16.42
C LYS A 4 56.37 59.68 16.12
N ASP A 5 55.64 59.36 17.19
CA ASP A 5 54.19 59.27 17.36
C ASP A 5 53.34 60.47 16.88
N THR A 6 52.13 60.16 16.39
CA THR A 6 50.92 61.00 16.53
C THR A 6 49.67 60.08 16.53
N PRO A 7 48.70 60.24 17.46
CA PRO A 7 47.46 59.48 17.47
C PRO A 7 46.30 60.24 16.81
N ALA A 8 45.40 59.55 16.11
CA ALA A 8 44.08 60.05 15.72
C ALA A 8 43.04 58.91 15.58
N LEU A 9 41.80 59.23 15.98
CA LEU A 9 40.63 58.39 16.30
C LEU A 9 39.82 57.93 15.05
N PRO A 10 38.67 57.24 15.20
CA PRO A 10 38.41 55.85 14.83
C PRO A 10 37.68 55.65 13.48
N THR A 11 38.01 54.59 12.74
CA THR A 11 37.19 54.16 11.58
C THR A 11 36.23 53.03 12.00
N LYS A 12 34.96 53.37 11.97
CA LYS A 12 33.78 52.53 12.20
C LYS A 12 33.83 51.25 11.35
N LEU A 13 33.73 50.08 12.01
CA LEU A 13 33.53 48.78 11.36
C LEU A 13 32.25 48.80 10.52
N VAL A 14 32.40 48.78 9.19
CA VAL A 14 31.32 48.46 8.26
C VAL A 14 31.12 46.95 8.29
N ILE A 15 30.08 46.51 9.00
CA ILE A 15 29.59 45.13 8.92
C ILE A 15 28.66 45.07 7.72
N THR A 16 29.14 44.52 6.61
CA THR A 16 28.27 44.18 5.47
C THR A 16 27.31 43.06 5.91
N PRO A 17 25.99 43.23 5.82
CA PRO A 17 25.06 42.15 6.12
C PRO A 17 25.15 41.09 5.02
N GLN A 18 25.52 39.87 5.42
CA GLN A 18 25.41 38.66 4.62
C GLN A 18 23.94 38.46 4.20
N PRO A 19 23.64 38.16 2.92
CA PRO A 19 22.26 38.06 2.47
C PRO A 19 21.55 36.91 3.19
N THR A 20 20.46 37.26 3.89
CA THR A 20 19.52 36.34 4.52
C THR A 20 19.02 35.36 3.47
N ASN A 21 19.42 34.10 3.59
CA ASN A 21 18.88 33.02 2.79
C ASN A 21 17.41 32.83 3.22
N LEU A 22 16.48 33.38 2.43
CA LEU A 22 15.06 33.12 2.54
C LEU A 22 14.83 31.63 2.22
N SER A 23 14.87 30.81 3.27
CA SER A 23 14.43 29.42 3.20
C SER A 23 12.93 29.42 2.92
N VAL A 24 12.58 29.21 1.66
CA VAL A 24 11.20 28.90 1.24
C VAL A 24 10.78 27.65 2.05
N PRO A 25 9.71 27.69 2.86
CA PRO A 25 9.29 26.50 3.58
C PRO A 25 8.89 25.45 2.53
N ALA A 26 9.62 24.35 2.52
CA ALA A 26 9.25 23.17 1.76
C ALA A 26 7.79 22.85 2.13
N THR A 27 6.89 23.01 1.17
CA THR A 27 5.48 22.64 1.30
C THR A 27 5.39 21.32 2.04
N HIS A 28 4.80 21.33 3.23
CA HIS A 28 4.46 20.12 3.95
C HIS A 28 3.49 19.34 3.07
N ILE A 29 4.00 18.43 2.23
CA ILE A 29 3.17 17.50 1.48
C ILE A 29 2.61 16.57 2.57
N PRO A 30 1.30 16.65 2.90
CA PRO A 30 0.75 15.76 3.91
C PRO A 30 1.00 14.33 3.45
N ALA A 31 1.58 13.51 4.33
CA ALA A 31 1.77 12.10 4.08
C ALA A 31 0.42 11.52 3.58
N PRO A 32 0.41 10.72 2.49
CA PRO A 32 -0.83 10.21 1.93
C PRO A 32 -1.67 9.52 3.01
N ALA A 33 -2.90 10.01 3.25
CA ALA A 33 -3.80 9.44 4.23
C ALA A 33 -3.99 7.94 3.96
N ALA A 34 -3.60 7.11 4.93
CA ALA A 34 -3.64 5.67 4.82
C ALA A 34 -4.71 5.09 5.74
N ILE A 35 -5.77 4.51 5.18
CA ILE A 35 -6.79 3.81 5.95
C ILE A 35 -6.31 2.38 6.20
N ARG A 36 -6.22 1.98 7.46
CA ARG A 36 -5.73 0.67 7.88
C ARG A 36 -6.80 -0.11 8.64
N LYS A 37 -7.08 -1.34 8.20
CA LYS A 37 -7.92 -2.29 8.94
C LYS A 37 -7.17 -3.58 9.21
N THR A 38 -7.15 -4.01 10.46
CA THR A 38 -6.58 -5.30 10.87
C THR A 38 -7.67 -6.24 11.37
N PHE A 39 -7.67 -7.47 10.84
CA PHE A 39 -8.55 -8.56 11.23
C PHE A 39 -7.77 -9.58 12.06
N LYS A 40 -8.27 -9.86 13.26
CA LYS A 40 -7.69 -10.85 14.18
C LYS A 40 -8.28 -12.23 13.88
N ILE A 41 -7.44 -13.16 13.47
CA ILE A 41 -7.81 -14.54 13.14
C ILE A 41 -7.28 -15.45 14.24
N LYS A 42 -8.13 -15.75 15.24
CA LYS A 42 -7.77 -16.65 16.34
C LYS A 42 -7.55 -18.07 15.80
N ARG A 43 -6.62 -18.81 16.42
CA ARG A 43 -6.37 -20.22 16.06
C ARG A 43 -7.61 -21.10 16.23
N ALA A 44 -8.44 -20.83 17.24
CA ALA A 44 -9.71 -21.53 17.45
C ALA A 44 -10.67 -21.35 16.27
N THR A 45 -10.77 -20.12 15.72
CA THR A 45 -11.56 -19.82 14.52
C THR A 45 -11.08 -20.64 13.32
N ILE A 46 -9.76 -20.71 13.10
CA ILE A 46 -9.17 -21.53 12.03
C ILE A 46 -9.56 -23.00 12.21
N ARG A 47 -9.42 -23.56 13.42
CA ARG A 47 -9.79 -24.97 13.69
C ARG A 47 -11.28 -25.21 13.42
N SER A 48 -12.15 -24.34 13.89
CA SER A 48 -13.60 -24.46 13.71
C SER A 48 -13.99 -24.47 12.22
N VAL A 49 -13.42 -23.57 11.42
CA VAL A 49 -13.67 -23.53 9.96
C VAL A 49 -13.14 -24.76 9.24
N LEU A 50 -12.02 -25.33 9.70
CA LEU A 50 -11.45 -26.54 9.11
C LEU A 50 -12.25 -27.81 9.43
N LYS A 51 -13.03 -27.84 10.52
CA LYS A 51 -13.92 -28.97 10.86
C LYS A 51 -15.16 -29.03 9.94
N LYS A 52 -15.62 -27.90 9.41
CA LYS A 52 -16.83 -27.81 8.59
C LYS A 52 -16.48 -27.75 7.10
N LYS A 53 -16.77 -28.80 6.32
CA LYS A 53 -16.49 -28.85 4.87
C LYS A 53 -17.05 -27.62 4.14
N GLY A 54 -16.27 -27.05 3.21
CA GLY A 54 -16.70 -25.93 2.35
C GLY A 54 -16.76 -24.54 3.01
N LYS A 55 -16.52 -24.40 4.31
CA LYS A 55 -16.52 -23.09 4.98
C LYS A 55 -15.26 -22.28 4.68
N LYS A 56 -15.40 -20.96 4.64
CA LYS A 56 -14.34 -19.99 4.31
C LYS A 56 -14.45 -18.75 5.19
N LEU A 57 -13.34 -18.07 5.45
CA LEU A 57 -13.34 -16.77 6.12
C LEU A 57 -13.42 -15.66 5.08
N ARG A 58 -14.26 -14.66 5.34
CA ARG A 58 -14.44 -13.47 4.48
C ARG A 58 -14.33 -12.20 5.31
N TYR A 59 -13.55 -11.26 4.80
CA TYR A 59 -13.35 -9.94 5.40
C TYR A 59 -13.62 -8.87 4.35
N ASN A 60 -14.23 -7.75 4.77
CA ASN A 60 -14.53 -6.62 3.89
C ASN A 60 -13.95 -5.35 4.51
N SER A 61 -13.33 -4.49 3.69
CA SER A 61 -12.91 -3.14 4.08
C SER A 61 -12.61 -2.33 2.82
N ASN A 62 -12.98 -1.05 2.79
CA ASN A 62 -12.62 -0.08 1.74
C ASN A 62 -12.88 -0.60 0.31
N GLY A 63 -14.07 -1.18 0.06
CA GLY A 63 -14.41 -1.73 -1.26
C GLY A 63 -13.69 -3.03 -1.65
N VAL A 64 -12.79 -3.54 -0.80
CA VAL A 64 -12.08 -4.81 -0.97
C VAL A 64 -12.75 -5.90 -0.15
N ARG A 65 -12.88 -7.09 -0.75
CA ARG A 65 -13.30 -8.31 -0.08
C ARG A 65 -12.18 -9.34 -0.17
N ILE A 66 -11.80 -9.90 0.97
CA ILE A 66 -10.74 -10.89 1.09
C ILE A 66 -11.35 -12.20 1.54
N THR A 67 -11.06 -13.29 0.84
CA THR A 67 -11.54 -14.63 1.19
C THR A 67 -10.37 -15.57 1.40
N LEU A 68 -10.40 -16.31 2.51
CA LEU A 68 -9.47 -17.39 2.85
C LEU A 68 -10.24 -18.71 2.86
N ASP A 69 -9.92 -19.59 1.92
CA ASP A 69 -10.51 -20.93 1.85
C ASP A 69 -9.83 -21.91 2.83
N GLN A 70 -10.39 -23.11 2.97
CA GLN A 70 -9.84 -24.12 3.88
C GLN A 70 -8.39 -24.49 3.54
N LYS A 71 -8.01 -24.52 2.25
CA LYS A 71 -6.64 -24.82 1.83
C LYS A 71 -5.66 -23.77 2.36
N THR A 72 -6.03 -22.50 2.27
CA THR A 72 -5.26 -21.37 2.81
C THR A 72 -5.18 -21.41 4.32
N LEU A 73 -6.30 -21.70 5.00
CA LEU A 73 -6.36 -21.80 6.45
C LEU A 73 -5.50 -22.98 6.99
N LYS A 74 -5.41 -24.09 6.24
CA LYS A 74 -4.49 -25.20 6.53
C LYS A 74 -3.03 -24.74 6.46
N GLU A 75 -2.63 -24.01 5.43
CA GLU A 75 -1.26 -23.51 5.28
C GLU A 75 -0.90 -22.48 6.36
N ILE A 76 -1.82 -21.60 6.73
CA ILE A 76 -1.64 -20.66 7.86
C ILE A 76 -1.44 -21.44 9.18
N ARG A 77 -2.28 -22.46 9.44
CA ARG A 77 -2.20 -23.30 10.66
C ARG A 77 -0.88 -24.06 10.75
N LYS A 78 -0.31 -24.53 9.64
CA LYS A 78 1.01 -25.19 9.62
C LYS A 78 2.14 -24.22 9.95
N ARG A 79 2.00 -22.95 9.56
CA ARG A 79 3.05 -21.93 9.72
C ARG A 79 3.14 -21.37 11.12
N THR A 80 2.02 -21.23 11.84
CA THR A 80 2.01 -20.67 13.19
C THR A 80 0.93 -21.30 14.07
N LYS A 81 1.28 -21.51 15.34
CA LYS A 81 0.40 -21.99 16.41
C LYS A 81 -0.34 -20.84 17.13
N SER A 82 -0.14 -19.61 16.70
CA SER A 82 -0.64 -18.39 17.37
C SER A 82 -1.80 -17.72 16.61
N THR A 83 -2.26 -16.58 17.13
CA THR A 83 -3.23 -15.72 16.43
C THR A 83 -2.55 -15.02 15.26
N VAL A 84 -3.27 -14.87 14.16
CA VAL A 84 -2.79 -14.21 12.95
C VAL A 84 -3.53 -12.89 12.73
N TYR A 85 -2.80 -11.87 12.29
CA TYR A 85 -3.31 -10.54 11.99
C TYR A 85 -3.23 -10.30 10.48
N LEU A 86 -4.38 -10.27 9.82
CA LEU A 86 -4.52 -9.89 8.43
C LEU A 86 -4.76 -8.38 8.35
N THR A 87 -3.88 -7.63 7.71
CA THR A 87 -4.01 -6.17 7.60
C THR A 87 -4.22 -5.78 6.14
N LEU A 88 -5.23 -4.95 5.90
CA LEU A 88 -5.45 -4.23 4.66
C LEU A 88 -5.18 -2.74 4.90
N GLU A 89 -4.18 -2.20 4.22
CA GLU A 89 -3.88 -0.78 4.15
C GLU A 89 -4.35 -0.24 2.78
N SER A 90 -4.90 0.97 2.74
CA SER A 90 -5.31 1.66 1.51
C SER A 90 -4.67 3.04 1.50
N THR A 91 -4.02 3.40 0.40
CA THR A 91 -3.36 4.70 0.20
C THR A 91 -3.95 5.35 -1.03
N GLU A 92 -4.61 6.51 -0.88
CA GLU A 92 -5.32 7.18 -1.97
C GLU A 92 -4.37 7.93 -2.94
N ARG A 93 -3.27 8.47 -2.42
CA ARG A 93 -2.26 9.21 -3.21
C ARG A 93 -0.88 8.54 -3.11
N PRO A 94 -0.74 7.30 -3.60
CA PRO A 94 0.51 6.56 -3.50
C PRO A 94 1.58 7.19 -4.39
N VAL A 95 2.83 7.15 -3.94
CA VAL A 95 3.98 7.48 -4.79
C VAL A 95 4.15 6.36 -5.82
N LEU A 96 3.89 6.69 -7.07
CA LEU A 96 3.93 5.79 -8.22
C LEU A 96 4.87 6.33 -9.29
N SER A 97 5.51 5.42 -10.05
CA SER A 97 6.26 5.84 -11.23
C SER A 97 5.34 6.45 -12.29
N ALA A 98 5.89 7.28 -13.19
CA ALA A 98 5.10 7.93 -14.24
C ALA A 98 4.30 6.91 -15.08
N LYS A 99 4.91 5.77 -15.42
CA LYS A 99 4.24 4.66 -16.14
C LYS A 99 3.12 4.04 -15.31
N ALA A 100 3.30 3.87 -14.01
CA ALA A 100 2.27 3.34 -13.12
C ALA A 100 1.11 4.33 -12.94
N LYS A 101 1.39 5.64 -12.83
CA LYS A 101 0.37 6.70 -12.76
C LYS A 101 -0.56 6.68 -13.98
N LYS A 102 -0.03 6.49 -15.19
CA LYS A 102 -0.84 6.35 -16.42
C LYS A 102 -1.83 5.17 -16.38
N ILE A 103 -1.50 4.10 -15.65
CA ILE A 103 -2.34 2.89 -15.57
C ILE A 103 -3.31 2.97 -14.38
N VAL A 104 -2.82 3.32 -13.19
CA VAL A 104 -3.59 3.31 -11.95
C VAL A 104 -4.46 4.58 -11.84
N GLY A 105 -3.97 5.72 -12.31
CA GLY A 105 -4.61 7.02 -12.14
C GLY A 105 -4.65 7.45 -10.67
N SER A 106 -5.74 8.09 -10.27
CA SER A 106 -6.02 8.52 -8.88
C SER A 106 -6.60 7.42 -7.98
N ARG A 107 -6.57 6.16 -8.43
CA ARG A 107 -7.17 5.05 -7.69
C ARG A 107 -6.29 4.63 -6.52
N PRO A 108 -6.88 4.18 -5.40
CA PRO A 108 -6.10 3.77 -4.24
C PRO A 108 -5.24 2.54 -4.54
N VAL A 109 -4.05 2.53 -3.92
CA VAL A 109 -3.21 1.33 -3.81
C VAL A 109 -3.50 0.66 -2.47
N TYR A 110 -3.78 -0.63 -2.53
CA TYR A 110 -4.01 -1.45 -1.37
C TYR A 110 -2.76 -2.26 -1.05
N LYS A 111 -2.47 -2.48 0.22
CA LYS A 111 -1.43 -3.39 0.69
C LYS A 111 -2.05 -4.43 1.61
N LEU A 112 -1.99 -5.67 1.18
CA LEU A 112 -2.40 -6.82 1.99
C LEU A 112 -1.16 -7.40 2.66
N SER A 113 -1.22 -7.55 3.98
CA SER A 113 -0.15 -8.15 4.76
C SER A 113 -0.69 -9.05 5.85
N MET A 114 0.13 -9.98 6.32
CA MET A 114 -0.23 -10.90 7.38
C MET A 114 0.99 -11.10 8.29
N LYS A 115 0.74 -11.06 9.60
CA LYS A 115 1.75 -11.36 10.63
C LYS A 115 1.16 -12.25 11.71
N ASP A 116 1.97 -13.07 12.34
CA ASP A 116 1.56 -13.82 13.53
C ASP A 116 1.67 -12.96 14.81
N LYS A 117 1.41 -13.58 15.97
CA LYS A 117 1.45 -12.87 17.26
C LYS A 117 2.84 -12.36 17.62
N THR A 118 3.91 -12.99 17.15
CA THR A 118 5.29 -12.56 17.43
C THR A 118 5.77 -11.49 16.45
N GLY A 119 4.96 -11.15 15.44
CA GLY A 119 5.30 -10.16 14.42
C GLY A 119 5.94 -10.75 13.17
N LYS A 120 6.14 -12.07 13.10
CA LYS A 120 6.71 -12.74 11.93
C LYS A 120 5.76 -12.61 10.74
N LYS A 121 6.28 -12.09 9.62
CA LYS A 121 5.51 -11.89 8.38
C LYS A 121 5.18 -13.23 7.72
N ILE A 122 3.95 -13.35 7.24
CA ILE A 122 3.47 -14.47 6.41
C ILE A 122 3.20 -13.89 5.02
N THR A 123 4.20 -13.96 4.13
CA THR A 123 4.11 -13.39 2.78
C THR A 123 3.69 -14.40 1.72
N TRP A 124 4.01 -15.68 1.92
CA TRP A 124 3.77 -16.77 0.96
C TRP A 124 2.92 -17.89 1.59
N LEU A 125 1.84 -18.28 0.91
CA LEU A 125 0.83 -19.24 1.40
C LEU A 125 0.95 -20.64 0.78
N LYS A 126 2.07 -20.92 0.11
CA LYS A 126 2.38 -22.22 -0.52
C LYS A 126 1.25 -22.68 -1.44
N LYS A 127 0.53 -23.72 -1.03
CA LYS A 127 -0.58 -24.33 -1.78
C LYS A 127 -1.91 -23.57 -1.58
N GLY A 128 -2.00 -22.69 -0.59
CA GLY A 128 -3.14 -21.81 -0.32
C GLY A 128 -3.20 -20.61 -1.25
N LYS A 129 -4.42 -20.07 -1.47
CA LYS A 129 -4.66 -18.89 -2.30
C LYS A 129 -5.64 -17.95 -1.62
N VAL A 130 -5.24 -16.70 -1.45
CA VAL A 130 -6.17 -15.61 -1.10
C VAL A 130 -6.95 -15.22 -2.35
N ILE A 131 -8.25 -15.05 -2.19
CA ILE A 131 -9.11 -14.44 -3.20
C ILE A 131 -9.41 -13.02 -2.77
N ILE A 132 -9.04 -12.06 -3.60
CA ILE A 132 -9.23 -10.62 -3.38
C ILE A 132 -10.20 -10.12 -4.44
N GLU A 133 -11.27 -9.44 -4.03
CA GLU A 133 -12.22 -8.81 -4.94
C GLU A 133 -12.27 -7.31 -4.66
N VAL A 134 -11.77 -6.50 -5.59
CA VAL A 134 -11.69 -5.04 -5.45
C VAL A 134 -12.81 -4.39 -6.26
N ARG A 135 -13.71 -3.65 -5.60
CA ARG A 135 -14.71 -2.84 -6.29
C ARG A 135 -14.03 -1.66 -6.97
N TYR A 136 -14.47 -1.32 -8.17
CA TYR A 136 -14.04 -0.12 -8.88
C TYR A 136 -15.24 0.72 -9.31
N LYS A 137 -15.03 2.04 -9.43
CA LYS A 137 -16.03 3.00 -9.93
C LYS A 137 -15.61 3.45 -11.32
N PRO A 138 -16.33 3.05 -12.38
CA PRO A 138 -16.03 3.53 -13.71
C PRO A 138 -16.32 5.02 -13.88
N SER A 139 -15.48 5.73 -14.62
CA SER A 139 -15.84 7.05 -15.12
C SER A 139 -16.86 6.94 -16.26
N LYS A 140 -17.46 8.07 -16.66
CA LYS A 140 -18.42 8.14 -17.78
C LYS A 140 -17.78 7.72 -19.12
N THR A 141 -16.48 7.97 -19.29
CA THR A 141 -15.73 7.74 -20.54
C THR A 141 -15.00 6.39 -20.58
N GLU A 142 -14.87 5.71 -19.44
CA GLU A 142 -14.09 4.47 -19.32
C GLU A 142 -14.89 3.21 -19.68
N LYS A 143 -14.37 2.42 -20.62
CA LYS A 143 -14.98 1.14 -20.99
C LYS A 143 -14.72 0.10 -19.90
N LYS A 144 -15.79 -0.44 -19.29
CA LYS A 144 -15.72 -1.43 -18.18
C LYS A 144 -14.86 -2.67 -18.47
N LYS A 145 -14.71 -3.09 -19.73
CA LYS A 145 -13.87 -4.23 -20.14
C LYS A 145 -12.37 -3.97 -19.96
N ARG A 146 -11.95 -2.69 -19.91
CA ARG A 146 -10.53 -2.28 -19.92
C ARG A 146 -9.90 -2.16 -18.53
N TYR A 147 -10.67 -2.37 -17.46
CA TYR A 147 -10.12 -2.42 -16.11
C TYR A 147 -9.29 -3.70 -15.89
N VAL A 148 -8.13 -3.50 -15.26
CA VAL A 148 -7.17 -4.56 -14.95
C VAL A 148 -6.76 -4.48 -13.48
N ALA A 149 -6.27 -5.57 -12.91
CA ALA A 149 -5.55 -5.51 -11.64
C ALA A 149 -4.05 -5.41 -11.89
N CYS A 150 -3.38 -4.61 -11.07
CA CYS A 150 -1.94 -4.42 -11.10
C CYS A 150 -1.34 -4.78 -9.73
N ARG A 151 -0.22 -5.49 -9.74
CA ARG A 151 0.68 -5.58 -8.60
C ARG A 151 1.55 -4.33 -8.58
N ILE A 152 1.72 -3.75 -7.40
CA ILE A 152 2.53 -2.56 -7.16
C ILE A 152 3.79 -2.97 -6.42
N SER A 153 4.95 -2.62 -6.95
CA SER A 153 6.24 -2.84 -6.29
C SER A 153 6.48 -1.81 -5.17
N GLN A 154 7.47 -2.05 -4.32
CA GLN A 154 7.89 -1.06 -3.31
C GLN A 154 8.36 0.26 -3.93
N LYS A 155 8.96 0.20 -5.14
CA LYS A 155 9.36 1.38 -5.93
C LYS A 155 8.18 2.05 -6.66
N GLY A 156 6.94 1.64 -6.41
CA GLY A 156 5.76 2.23 -7.04
C GLY A 156 5.53 1.84 -8.51
N ASN A 157 6.18 0.77 -9.00
CA ASN A 157 5.96 0.27 -10.37
C ASN A 157 4.74 -0.65 -10.44
N ALA A 158 3.95 -0.52 -11.50
CA ALA A 158 2.77 -1.34 -11.73
C ALA A 158 3.04 -2.45 -12.77
N LYS A 159 2.73 -3.70 -12.42
CA LYS A 159 2.72 -4.85 -13.34
C LYS A 159 1.34 -5.47 -13.37
N LYS A 160 0.76 -5.66 -14.56
CA LYS A 160 -0.55 -6.31 -14.72
C LYS A 160 -0.54 -7.73 -14.14
N ILE A 161 -1.62 -8.09 -13.45
CA ILE A 161 -1.86 -9.44 -12.95
C ILE A 161 -2.64 -10.20 -14.04
N ALA A 162 -1.97 -11.12 -14.73
CA ALA A 162 -2.54 -11.82 -15.88
C ALA A 162 -3.83 -12.60 -15.54
N ASN A 163 -3.83 -13.31 -14.40
CA ASN A 163 -4.93 -14.18 -13.99
C ASN A 163 -6.04 -13.45 -13.21
N ALA A 164 -6.09 -12.11 -13.28
CA ALA A 164 -7.16 -11.34 -12.67
C ALA A 164 -8.40 -11.35 -13.56
N HIS A 165 -9.57 -11.61 -12.96
CA HIS A 165 -10.83 -11.66 -13.67
C HIS A 165 -11.66 -10.41 -13.37
N ASN A 166 -12.06 -9.69 -14.41
CA ASN A 166 -12.90 -8.51 -14.29
C ASN A 166 -14.39 -8.90 -14.41
N ASN A 167 -15.11 -8.85 -13.30
CA ASN A 167 -16.56 -9.04 -13.28
C ASN A 167 -17.26 -7.69 -13.52
N ILE A 168 -17.64 -7.46 -14.78
CA ILE A 168 -18.22 -6.21 -15.27
C ILE A 168 -19.59 -5.93 -14.62
N LYS A 169 -20.42 -6.96 -14.41
CA LYS A 169 -21.75 -6.84 -13.80
C LYS A 169 -21.64 -6.27 -12.39
N THR A 170 -20.74 -6.83 -11.57
CA THR A 170 -20.55 -6.42 -10.18
C THR A 170 -19.56 -5.27 -10.00
N LYS A 171 -18.87 -4.85 -11.07
CA LYS A 171 -17.80 -3.84 -11.05
C LYS A 171 -16.70 -4.21 -10.05
N ARG A 172 -16.28 -5.47 -10.06
CA ARG A 172 -15.20 -5.98 -9.20
C ARG A 172 -14.15 -6.73 -10.00
N ILE A 173 -12.88 -6.49 -9.68
CA ILE A 173 -11.78 -7.32 -10.18
C ILE A 173 -11.41 -8.35 -9.13
N LYS A 174 -11.41 -9.62 -9.53
CA LYS A 174 -11.05 -10.77 -8.73
C LYS A 174 -9.60 -11.18 -9.00
N ILE A 175 -8.79 -11.24 -7.95
CA ILE A 175 -7.40 -11.70 -7.97
C ILE A 175 -7.34 -12.99 -7.14
N LYS A 176 -6.65 -14.00 -7.65
CA LYS A 176 -6.31 -15.22 -6.88
C LYS A 176 -4.78 -15.29 -6.77
N THR A 177 -4.25 -15.32 -5.56
CA THR A 177 -2.79 -15.34 -5.36
C THR A 177 -2.38 -16.08 -4.09
N ASN A 178 -1.21 -16.70 -4.14
CA ASN A 178 -0.56 -17.31 -2.98
C ASN A 178 0.46 -16.36 -2.31
N HIS A 179 0.64 -15.14 -2.82
CA HIS A 179 1.56 -14.15 -2.27
C HIS A 179 0.83 -12.89 -1.82
N LEU A 180 1.20 -12.34 -0.68
CA LEU A 180 0.65 -11.07 -0.19
C LEU A 180 1.50 -9.90 -0.69
N TYR A 181 0.88 -8.92 -1.33
CA TYR A 181 1.56 -7.78 -1.93
C TYR A 181 0.65 -6.55 -2.01
N SER A 182 1.23 -5.44 -2.45
CA SER A 182 0.46 -4.25 -2.82
C SER A 182 -0.15 -4.39 -4.21
N PHE A 183 -1.39 -3.94 -4.37
CA PHE A 183 -2.15 -4.04 -5.61
C PHE A 183 -3.06 -2.83 -5.81
N ALA A 184 -3.44 -2.56 -7.05
CA ALA A 184 -4.40 -1.54 -7.41
C ALA A 184 -5.26 -1.99 -8.59
N VAL A 185 -6.40 -1.32 -8.76
CA VAL A 185 -7.14 -1.37 -10.02
C VAL A 185 -6.53 -0.34 -10.96
N GLY A 186 -6.22 -0.75 -12.18
CA GLY A 186 -5.80 0.13 -13.26
C GLY A 186 -6.78 0.09 -14.43
N TYR A 187 -6.53 0.95 -15.40
CA TYR A 187 -7.25 1.05 -16.66
C TYR A 187 -6.26 0.92 -17.81
N LYS A 188 -6.51 -0.01 -18.73
CA LYS A 188 -5.74 -0.11 -19.97
C LYS A 188 -6.29 0.94 -20.94
N ALA A 189 -5.55 2.04 -21.11
CA ALA A 189 -5.84 3.06 -22.12
C ALA A 189 -5.81 2.52 -23.54
#